data_AF-A0A3B0P2X2-F1
#
_entry.id   AF-A0A3B0P2X2-F1
#
_cell.length_a   1.000
_cell.length_b   1.000
_cell.length_c   1.000
_cell.angle_alpha   90.00
_cell.angle_beta   90.00
_cell.angle_gamma   90.00
#
_symmetry.space_group_name_H-M   'P 1'
#
loop_
_entity.id
_entity.type
_entity.pdbx_description
1 polymer ?
#
loop_
_entity_poly.entity_id
_entity_poly.type
_entity_poly.pdbx_seq_one_letter_code
_entity_poly.pdbx_strand_id
1 'polypeptide(L)' 'MELLKNQGFTNKTYYDKEKNQFIKIKNYDSFNHKTPNVIFNALEFAPKTIYEDHEKIISEW' A
#
# COMPACT_ATOMS: atom_id res chain seq x y z
N MET A 1 2.03 9.19 11.63
CA MET A 1 1.47 8.80 10.31
C MET A 1 0.74 9.97 9.68
N GLU A 2 1.04 10.30 8.42
CA GLU A 2 0.43 11.40 7.67
C GLU A 2 -0.44 10.84 6.53
N LEU A 3 -1.70 11.27 6.41
CA LEU A 3 -2.56 10.88 5.29
C LEU A 3 -2.07 11.55 4.00
N LEU A 4 -1.79 10.77 2.96
CA LEU A 4 -1.35 11.33 1.68
C LEU A 4 -2.49 12.06 0.96
N LYS A 5 -2.16 13.20 0.35
CA LYS A 5 -3.07 13.93 -0.54
C LYS A 5 -3.08 13.30 -1.93
N ASN A 6 -4.12 13.58 -2.72
CA ASN A 6 -4.26 13.13 -4.13
C ASN A 6 -4.25 11.60 -4.31
N GLN A 7 -4.86 10.89 -3.37
CA GLN A 7 -5.11 9.45 -3.49
C GLN A 7 -6.49 9.16 -4.08
N GLY A 8 -6.65 7.95 -4.64
CA GLY A 8 -7.96 7.49 -5.11
C GLY A 8 -9.00 7.40 -3.99
N PHE A 9 -10.27 7.27 -4.37
CA PHE A 9 -11.39 7.35 -3.41
C PHE A 9 -11.58 6.10 -2.55
N THR A 10 -11.16 4.94 -3.02
CA THR A 10 -11.44 3.66 -2.35
C THR A 10 -10.51 3.42 -1.16
N ASN A 11 -9.20 3.46 -1.38
CA ASN A 11 -8.21 3.11 -0.37
C ASN A 11 -7.64 4.35 0.31
N LYS A 12 -7.21 4.21 1.57
CA LYS A 12 -6.50 5.27 2.30
C LYS A 12 -5.04 4.90 2.47
N THR A 13 -4.15 5.77 2.04
CA THR A 13 -2.69 5.59 2.12
C THR A 13 -2.13 6.63 3.07
N TYR A 14 -1.36 6.14 4.02
CA TYR A 14 -0.65 6.92 5.02
C TYR A 14 0.85 6.76 4.80
N TYR A 15 1.60 7.79 5.16
CA TYR A 15 3.05 7.76 5.20
C TYR A 15 3.52 7.81 6.66
N ASP A 16 4.32 6.82 7.04
CA ASP A 16 5.02 6.75 8.32
C ASP A 16 6.45 7.24 8.14
N LYS A 17 6.72 8.47 8.61
CA LYS A 17 8.04 9.11 8.53
C LYS A 17 9.08 8.45 9.42
N GLU A 18 8.67 7.83 10.53
CA GLU A 18 9.62 7.22 11.48
C GLU A 18 10.21 5.94 10.89
N LYS A 19 9.41 5.21 10.12
CA LYS A 19 9.79 3.93 9.51
C LYS A 19 10.09 4.02 8.02
N ASN A 20 9.92 5.20 7.42
CA ASN A 20 9.99 5.41 5.96
C ASN A 20 9.06 4.45 5.18
N GLN A 21 7.81 4.29 5.64
CA GLN A 21 6.87 3.30 5.14
C GLN A 21 5.58 3.91 4.62
N PHE A 22 5.03 3.31 3.56
CA PHE A 22 3.70 3.59 3.03
C PHE A 22 2.74 2.52 3.52
N ILE A 23 1.67 2.94 4.19
CA ILE A 23 0.65 2.05 4.76
C ILE A 23 -0.66 2.34 4.02
N LYS A 24 -1.06 1.42 3.15
CA LYS A 24 -2.33 1.49 2.41
C LYS A 24 -3.36 0.60 3.08
N ILE A 25 -4.43 1.19 3.61
CA ILE A 25 -5.62 0.52 4.11
C ILE A 25 -6.58 0.27 2.95
N LYS A 26 -6.92 -1.00 2.75
CA LYS A 26 -7.87 -1.50 1.75
C LYS A 26 -9.28 -1.27 2.29
N ASN A 27 -10.08 -0.44 1.64
CA ASN A 27 -11.53 -0.53 1.84
C ASN A 27 -12.04 -1.58 0.86
N TYR A 28 -12.43 -2.73 1.41
CA TYR A 28 -12.93 -3.84 0.62
C TYR A 28 -14.35 -3.52 0.15
N ASP A 29 -14.53 -3.40 -1.16
CA ASP A 29 -15.83 -3.21 -1.81
C ASP A 29 -16.20 -4.44 -2.66
N SER A 30 -15.88 -5.65 -2.21
CA SER A 30 -16.21 -6.93 -2.88
C SER A 30 -15.71 -7.11 -4.32
N PHE A 31 -15.08 -6.09 -4.92
CA PHE A 31 -14.67 -6.04 -6.32
C PHE A 31 -13.14 -6.01 -6.51
N ASN A 32 -12.39 -5.85 -5.41
CA ASN A 32 -10.93 -5.73 -5.46
C ASN A 32 -10.21 -7.08 -5.34
N HIS A 33 -10.42 -7.98 -6.30
CA HIS A 33 -9.48 -9.08 -6.55
C HIS A 33 -8.22 -8.52 -7.23
N LYS A 34 -7.23 -8.09 -6.43
CA LYS A 34 -5.96 -7.58 -6.95
C LYS A 34 -4.86 -8.63 -6.84
N THR A 35 -4.02 -8.65 -7.85
CA THR A 35 -2.74 -9.38 -7.86
C THR A 35 -1.95 -9.09 -6.58
N PRO A 36 -1.35 -10.11 -5.93
CA PRO A 36 -0.49 -9.91 -4.76
C PRO A 36 0.61 -8.88 -5.05
N ASN A 37 0.75 -7.88 -4.17
CA ASN A 37 1.69 -6.78 -4.35
C ASN A 37 3.15 -7.22 -4.20
N VAL A 38 3.40 -8.36 -3.56
CA VAL A 38 4.74 -8.98 -3.48
C VAL A 38 5.36 -9.23 -4.86
N ILE A 39 4.54 -9.42 -5.91
CA ILE A 39 5.03 -9.61 -7.28
C ILE A 39 5.77 -8.37 -7.79
N PHE A 40 5.37 -7.17 -7.34
CA PHE A 40 6.04 -5.93 -7.73
C PHE A 40 7.43 -5.76 -7.09
N ASN A 41 7.79 -6.57 -6.09
CA ASN A 41 9.13 -6.51 -5.47
C ASN A 41 10.26 -6.87 -6.45
N ALA A 42 9.94 -7.49 -7.59
CA ALA A 42 10.90 -7.74 -8.66
C ALA A 42 11.21 -6.50 -9.51
N LEU A 43 10.49 -5.39 -9.34
CA LEU A 43 10.63 -4.17 -10.12
C LEU A 43 11.35 -3.10 -9.31
N GLU A 44 12.54 -2.68 -9.74
CA GLU A 44 13.36 -1.68 -9.04
C GLU A 44 12.74 -0.27 -9.03
N PHE A 45 11.80 0.00 -9.93
CA PHE A 45 11.09 1.28 -10.02
C PHE A 45 9.77 1.30 -9.23
N ALA A 46 9.47 0.25 -8.47
CA ALA A 46 8.28 0.17 -7.62
C ALA A 46 8.67 0.07 -6.15
N PRO A 47 7.86 0.62 -5.23
CA PRO A 47 8.05 0.39 -3.80
C PRO A 47 7.99 -1.10 -3.48
N LYS A 48 8.91 -1.56 -2.64
CA LYS A 48 8.96 -2.94 -2.18
C LYS A 48 7.90 -3.17 -1.12
N THR A 49 7.03 -4.15 -1.34
CA THR A 49 6.04 -4.61 -0.36
C THR A 49 6.73 -5.46 0.70
N ILE A 50 6.62 -5.03 1.95
CA ILE A 50 7.15 -5.73 3.13
C ILE A 50 6.08 -6.54 3.86
N TYR A 51 4.81 -6.16 3.69
CA TYR A 51 3.69 -6.83 4.30
C TYR A 51 2.41 -6.62 3.49
N GLU A 52 1.60 -7.66 3.34
CA GLU A 52 0.29 -7.59 2.73
C GLU A 52 -0.66 -8.60 3.38
N ASP A 53 -1.87 -8.14 3.71
CA ASP A 53 -3.00 -8.98 4.13
C ASP A 53 -4.29 -8.52 3.42
N HIS A 54 -5.45 -8.97 3.90
CA HIS A 54 -6.76 -8.57 3.35
C HIS A 54 -7.16 -7.11 3.65
N GLU A 55 -6.58 -6.48 4.67
CA GLU A 55 -6.95 -5.15 5.16
C GLU A 55 -5.95 -4.07 4.78
N LYS A 56 -4.67 -4.40 4.57
CA LYS A 56 -3.60 -3.43 4.33
C LYS A 56 -2.44 -3.95 3.50
N ILE A 57 -1.70 -3.02 2.94
CA ILE A 57 -0.38 -3.22 2.31
C ILE A 57 0.59 -2.25 2.96
N ILE A 58 1.78 -2.73 3.29
CA ILE A 58 2.89 -1.90 3.76
C ILE A 58 4.03 -2.04 2.78
N SER A 59 4.57 -0.89 2.34
CA SER A 59 5.66 -0.83 1.38
C SER A 59 6.73 0.16 1.81
N GLU A 60 7.96 -0.07 1.36
CA GLU A 60 9.13 0.80 1.54
C GLU A 60 9.70 1.20 0.16
N TRP A 61 10.25 2.41 0.07
CA TRP A 61 11.10 2.81 -1.05
C TRP A 61 12.56 2.60 -0.68
#